data_AF-A0A1A2CEX9-F1
#
_entry.id   AF-A0A1A2CEX9-F1
#
_cell.length_a   1.000
_cell.length_b   1.000
_cell.length_c   1.000
_cell.angle_alpha   90.00
_cell.angle_beta   90.00
_cell.angle_gamma   90.00
#
_symmetry.space_group_name_H-M   'P 1'
#
loop_
_entity.id
_entity.type
_entity.pdbx_description
1 polymer ?
#
loop_
_entity_poly.entity_id
_entity_poly.type
_entity_poly.pdbx_seq_one_letter_code
_entity_poly.pdbx_strand_id
1 'polypeptide(L)'
;MPKLRFLTAALISATLMAACASGKTTGAAESSATGHPTIGTGGPAPVAALNSRQCAEVDDASVDLLAGSDADGARRAANTIESFNPPPPAKTAIEYFVSAGGAHFDDPDYPKNYQVLDEWLKQICPTQ
;
A
#
# COMPACT_ATOMS: atom_id res chain seq x y z
N MET A 1 -14.01 -33.35 -47.42
CA MET A 1 -13.86 -32.31 -46.37
C MET A 1 -12.74 -32.73 -45.44
N PRO A 2 -11.54 -32.14 -45.46
CA PRO A 2 -10.53 -32.41 -44.43
C PRO A 2 -10.43 -31.20 -43.49
N LYS A 3 -10.77 -31.38 -42.21
CA LYS A 3 -10.34 -30.46 -41.14
C LYS A 3 -9.42 -31.23 -40.20
N LEU A 4 -8.14 -30.87 -40.35
CA LEU A 4 -6.98 -31.44 -39.69
C LEU A 4 -6.92 -31.01 -38.22
N ARG A 5 -6.31 -31.90 -37.43
CA ARG A 5 -6.33 -32.02 -35.98
C ARG A 5 -5.44 -31.00 -35.26
N PHE A 6 -5.82 -30.78 -34.00
CA PHE A 6 -5.19 -30.04 -32.91
C PHE A 6 -3.65 -30.06 -32.86
N LEU A 7 -3.07 -28.90 -32.52
CA LEU A 7 -1.66 -28.72 -32.15
C LEU A 7 -1.55 -28.50 -30.64
N THR A 8 -0.83 -29.41 -29.99
CA THR A 8 -0.32 -29.34 -28.62
C THR A 8 0.93 -28.46 -28.57
N ALA A 9 1.07 -27.62 -27.55
CA ALA A 9 2.36 -27.00 -27.20
C ALA A 9 2.61 -27.20 -25.70
N ALA A 10 3.63 -27.99 -25.39
CA ALA A 10 4.17 -28.17 -24.05
C ALA A 10 5.23 -27.10 -23.77
N LEU A 11 5.21 -26.51 -22.58
CA LEU A 11 6.29 -25.67 -22.07
C LEU A 11 6.78 -26.24 -20.74
N ILE A 12 8.08 -26.52 -20.69
CA ILE A 12 8.85 -27.04 -19.55
C ILE A 12 9.74 -25.89 -19.07
N SER A 13 9.82 -25.64 -17.76
CA SER A 13 10.97 -25.03 -17.04
C SER A 13 10.69 -25.08 -15.53
N ALA A 14 11.37 -25.93 -14.76
CA ALA A 14 12.67 -25.72 -14.11
C ALA A 14 12.58 -24.88 -12.82
N THR A 15 12.47 -25.54 -11.66
CA THR A 15 12.65 -24.92 -10.33
C THR A 15 13.97 -25.38 -9.72
N LEU A 16 14.87 -24.41 -9.50
CA LEU A 16 16.12 -24.56 -8.77
C LEU A 16 15.93 -24.37 -7.26
N MET A 17 16.66 -25.22 -6.52
CA MET A 17 17.42 -25.00 -5.29
C MET A 17 16.81 -24.39 -4.00
N ALA A 18 16.86 -25.24 -2.97
CA ALA A 18 17.51 -25.06 -1.66
C ALA A 18 17.25 -23.77 -0.85
N ALA A 19 16.57 -23.94 0.29
CA ALA A 19 16.73 -23.08 1.46
C ALA A 19 17.03 -23.96 2.68
N CYS A 20 18.20 -23.74 3.26
CA CYS A 20 18.70 -24.32 4.50
C CYS A 20 18.99 -23.18 5.49
N ALA A 21 18.99 -23.50 6.79
CA ALA A 21 19.37 -22.69 7.96
C ALA A 21 18.25 -21.79 8.53
N SER A 22 17.73 -22.02 9.74
CA SER A 22 18.31 -21.90 11.11
C SER A 22 17.53 -20.77 11.80
N GLY A 23 17.17 -20.76 13.08
CA GLY A 23 17.42 -21.62 14.22
C GLY A 23 16.54 -21.11 15.37
N LYS A 24 16.28 -21.98 16.35
CA LYS A 24 15.50 -21.69 17.54
C LYS A 24 16.40 -21.13 18.64
N THR A 25 16.10 -19.95 19.16
CA THR A 25 16.65 -19.45 20.41
C THR A 25 15.56 -18.83 21.27
N THR A 26 15.21 -19.55 22.34
CA THR A 26 14.53 -19.05 23.53
C THR A 26 15.47 -18.08 24.25
N GLY A 27 14.93 -16.96 24.72
CA GLY A 27 15.64 -16.03 25.60
C GLY A 27 14.67 -15.06 26.26
N ALA A 28 14.23 -15.39 27.47
CA ALA A 28 13.59 -14.45 28.39
C ALA A 28 14.67 -13.65 29.10
N ALA A 29 14.49 -12.33 29.23
CA ALA A 29 14.99 -11.56 30.36
C ALA A 29 14.24 -10.23 30.46
N GLU A 30 13.68 -10.05 31.66
CA GLU A 30 13.05 -8.88 32.25
C GLU A 30 14.08 -7.77 32.51
N SER A 31 13.68 -6.50 32.37
CA SER A 31 14.07 -5.41 33.29
C SER A 31 13.31 -4.13 32.99
N SER A 32 12.60 -3.66 34.02
CA SER A 32 12.02 -2.33 34.16
C SER A 32 13.09 -1.23 34.08
N ALA A 33 12.77 -0.13 33.41
CA ALA A 33 13.31 1.18 33.74
C ALA A 33 12.30 2.27 33.39
N THR A 34 11.86 2.95 34.44
CA THR A 34 11.03 4.15 34.48
C THR A 34 11.66 5.29 33.68
N GLY A 35 10.85 5.94 32.85
CA GLY A 35 11.18 7.22 32.25
C GLY A 35 10.36 7.49 31.01
N HIS A 36 9.23 8.18 31.14
CA HIS A 36 8.71 8.92 30.00
C HIS A 36 8.44 10.37 30.43
N PRO A 37 9.08 11.34 29.77
CA PRO A 37 8.86 12.75 30.04
C PRO A 37 7.47 13.17 29.54
N THR A 38 6.95 14.19 30.21
CA THR A 38 5.95 15.18 29.80
C THR A 38 5.34 14.97 28.41
N ILE A 39 4.03 14.69 28.39
CA ILE A 39 3.17 14.82 27.21
C ILE A 39 3.14 16.31 26.85
N GLY A 40 4.07 16.73 26.00
CA GLY A 40 3.99 18.00 25.31
C GLY A 40 2.92 17.88 24.24
N THR A 41 1.93 18.77 24.30
CA THR A 41 0.99 19.06 23.22
C THR A 41 1.77 19.52 21.98
N GLY A 42 2.22 18.57 21.18
CA GLY A 42 2.81 18.80 19.86
C GLY A 42 1.69 18.83 18.83
N GLY A 43 1.52 19.97 18.14
CA GLY A 43 0.77 19.99 16.89
C GLY A 43 1.34 18.98 15.88
N PRO A 44 0.60 18.60 14.84
CA PRO A 44 1.06 17.61 13.86
C PRO A 44 2.43 18.02 13.32
N ALA A 45 3.42 17.13 13.50
CA ALA A 45 4.74 17.32 12.92
C ALA A 45 4.60 17.46 11.40
N PRO A 46 5.39 18.35 10.75
CA PRO A 46 5.37 18.46 9.30
C PRO A 46 5.73 17.10 8.68
N VAL A 47 4.87 16.63 7.76
CA VAL A 47 5.16 15.46 6.95
C VAL A 47 6.41 15.74 6.12
N ALA A 48 7.42 14.87 6.22
CA ALA A 48 8.62 15.04 5.41
C ALA A 48 8.27 14.76 3.94
N ALA A 49 8.69 15.64 3.04
CA ALA A 49 8.53 15.42 1.61
C ALA A 49 9.33 14.18 1.17
N LEU A 50 8.72 13.37 0.32
CA LEU A 50 9.32 12.20 -0.29
C LEU A 50 10.25 12.62 -1.44
N ASN A 51 11.22 11.77 -1.77
CA ASN A 51 12.04 11.99 -2.96
C ASN A 51 11.28 11.59 -4.25
N SER A 52 11.78 12.01 -5.42
CA SER A 52 11.07 11.79 -6.70
C SER A 52 10.74 10.33 -7.00
N ARG A 53 11.57 9.37 -6.56
CA ARG A 53 11.29 7.94 -6.76
C ARG A 53 10.14 7.47 -5.85
N GLN A 54 10.19 7.87 -4.59
CA GLN A 54 9.14 7.56 -3.62
C GLN A 54 7.81 8.21 -4.01
N CYS A 55 7.85 9.43 -4.58
CA CYS A 55 6.65 10.07 -5.12
C CYS A 55 6.05 9.29 -6.29
N ALA A 56 6.87 8.88 -7.27
CA ALA A 56 6.38 8.04 -8.35
C ALA A 56 5.75 6.72 -7.85
N GLU A 57 6.33 6.11 -6.80
CA GLU A 57 5.82 4.87 -6.21
C GLU A 57 4.47 5.05 -5.50
N VAL A 58 4.32 6.11 -4.69
CA VAL A 58 3.04 6.37 -4.00
C VAL A 58 1.95 6.88 -4.95
N ASP A 59 2.32 7.63 -6.00
CA ASP A 59 1.40 8.08 -7.04
C ASP A 59 0.89 6.91 -7.88
N ASP A 60 1.78 6.01 -8.32
CA ASP A 60 1.41 4.79 -9.07
C ASP A 60 0.51 3.88 -8.24
N ALA A 61 0.85 3.66 -6.96
CA ALA A 61 0.00 2.92 -6.05
C ALA A 61 -1.36 3.61 -5.82
N SER A 62 -1.41 4.94 -5.79
CA SER A 62 -2.68 5.68 -5.66
C SER A 62 -3.53 5.55 -6.92
N VAL A 63 -2.91 5.55 -8.11
CA VAL A 63 -3.60 5.26 -9.37
C VAL A 63 -4.15 3.83 -9.36
N ASP A 64 -3.35 2.84 -8.96
CA ASP A 64 -3.79 1.44 -8.87
C ASP A 64 -4.91 1.24 -7.84
N LEU A 65 -4.86 1.95 -6.71
CA LEU A 65 -5.91 1.92 -5.69
C LEU A 65 -7.24 2.38 -6.28
N LEU A 66 -7.23 3.48 -7.04
CA LEU A 66 -8.43 4.08 -7.63
C LEU A 66 -8.89 3.32 -8.88
N ALA A 67 -7.97 2.77 -9.67
CA ALA A 67 -8.27 2.00 -10.87
C ALA A 67 -8.66 0.54 -10.58
N GLY A 68 -8.54 0.09 -9.33
CA GLY A 68 -8.94 -1.24 -8.90
C GLY A 68 -10.36 -1.59 -9.33
N SER A 69 -10.57 -2.89 -9.60
CA SER A 69 -11.90 -3.46 -9.88
C SER A 69 -12.38 -4.44 -8.81
N ASP A 70 -11.54 -4.68 -7.80
CA ASP A 70 -11.78 -5.61 -6.71
C ASP A 70 -10.98 -5.22 -5.47
N ALA A 71 -11.46 -5.68 -4.30
CA ALA A 71 -10.87 -5.34 -3.01
C ALA A 71 -9.45 -5.89 -2.83
N ASP A 72 -9.08 -7.00 -3.47
CA ASP A 72 -7.74 -7.59 -3.33
C ASP A 72 -6.69 -6.76 -4.07
N GLY A 73 -7.00 -6.28 -5.28
CA GLY A 73 -6.18 -5.34 -6.04
C GLY A 73 -6.00 -4.03 -5.29
N ALA A 74 -7.12 -3.43 -4.87
CA ALA A 74 -7.11 -2.19 -4.11
C ALA A 74 -6.34 -2.35 -2.79
N ARG A 75 -6.46 -3.49 -2.09
CA ARG A 75 -5.70 -3.77 -0.86
C ARG A 75 -4.19 -3.83 -1.10
N ARG A 76 -3.73 -4.41 -2.20
CA ARG A 76 -2.30 -4.45 -2.54
C ARG A 76 -1.75 -3.04 -2.75
N ALA A 77 -2.47 -2.21 -3.48
CA ALA A 77 -2.13 -0.81 -3.68
C ALA A 77 -2.13 -0.03 -2.36
N ALA A 78 -3.17 -0.20 -1.54
CA ALA A 78 -3.26 0.38 -0.20
C ALA A 78 -2.05 0.05 0.68
N ASN A 79 -1.60 -1.22 0.72
CA ASN A 79 -0.44 -1.61 1.50
C ASN A 79 0.82 -0.82 1.11
N THR A 80 1.02 -0.54 -0.18
CA THR A 80 2.12 0.29 -0.67
C THR A 80 1.97 1.74 -0.17
N ILE A 81 0.78 2.33 -0.33
CA ILE A 81 0.50 3.70 0.13
C ILE A 81 0.68 3.82 1.65
N GLU A 82 0.21 2.84 2.41
CA GLU A 82 0.30 2.81 3.87
C GLU A 82 1.72 2.70 4.42
N SER A 83 2.66 2.16 3.63
CA SER A 83 4.07 2.12 3.98
C SER A 83 4.70 3.52 4.13
N PHE A 84 4.09 4.54 3.51
CA PHE A 84 4.48 5.95 3.62
C PHE A 84 3.87 6.65 4.84
N ASN A 85 3.20 5.91 5.73
CA ASN A 85 2.59 6.41 6.97
C ASN A 85 1.58 7.56 6.76
N PRO A 86 0.52 7.37 5.95
CA PRO A 86 -0.54 8.35 5.81
C PRO A 86 -1.16 8.71 7.17
N PRO A 87 -1.56 9.98 7.36
CA PRO A 87 -2.29 10.38 8.56
C PRO A 87 -3.67 9.69 8.61
N PRO A 88 -4.31 9.63 9.79
CA PRO A 88 -5.59 8.91 9.98
C PRO A 88 -6.70 9.25 8.97
N PRO A 89 -6.88 10.52 8.52
CA PRO A 89 -7.86 10.84 7.48
C PRO A 89 -7.55 10.16 6.13
N ALA A 90 -6.28 10.19 5.70
CA ALA A 90 -5.87 9.54 4.45
C ALA A 90 -5.98 8.01 4.55
N LYS A 91 -5.63 7.40 5.68
CA LYS A 91 -5.87 5.98 5.93
C LYS A 91 -7.35 5.61 5.80
N THR A 92 -8.24 6.41 6.39
CA THR A 92 -9.69 6.20 6.27
C THR A 92 -10.16 6.25 4.81
N ALA A 93 -9.66 7.21 4.03
CA ALA A 93 -9.98 7.33 2.61
C ALA A 93 -9.45 6.14 1.79
N ILE A 94 -8.22 5.69 2.06
CA ILE A 94 -7.63 4.51 1.44
C ILE A 94 -8.49 3.27 1.73
N GLU A 95 -8.84 3.02 3.00
CA GLU A 95 -9.67 1.90 3.41
C GLU A 95 -11.07 1.90 2.77
N TYR A 96 -11.62 3.09 2.56
CA TYR A 96 -12.86 3.26 1.84
C TYR A 96 -12.74 2.80 0.37
N PHE A 97 -11.69 3.23 -0.35
CA PHE A 97 -11.45 2.76 -1.72
C PHE A 97 -11.15 1.27 -1.79
N VAL A 98 -10.46 0.70 -0.80
CA VAL A 98 -10.27 -0.75 -0.72
C VAL A 98 -11.59 -1.48 -0.56
N SER A 99 -12.45 -1.00 0.35
CA SER A 99 -13.75 -1.62 0.60
C SER A 99 -14.67 -1.54 -0.61
N ALA A 100 -14.58 -0.45 -1.37
CA ALA A 100 -15.28 -0.26 -2.64
C ALA A 100 -14.63 -1.03 -3.80
N GLY A 101 -13.41 -1.55 -3.61
CA GLY A 101 -12.63 -2.22 -4.65
C GLY A 101 -12.07 -1.30 -5.72
N GLY A 102 -12.01 0.01 -5.47
CA GLY A 102 -11.61 1.03 -6.42
C GLY A 102 -12.41 2.33 -6.29
N ALA A 103 -12.17 3.27 -7.19
CA ALA A 103 -12.98 4.47 -7.34
C ALA A 103 -14.26 4.18 -8.15
N HIS A 104 -15.40 4.58 -7.62
CA HIS A 104 -16.70 4.55 -8.31
C HIS A 104 -17.26 5.96 -8.40
N PHE A 105 -17.44 6.46 -9.63
CA PHE A 105 -17.88 7.85 -9.85
C PHE A 105 -19.34 8.11 -9.47
N ASP A 106 -20.15 7.07 -9.39
CA ASP A 106 -21.53 7.12 -8.91
C ASP A 106 -21.64 7.04 -7.37
N ASP A 107 -20.52 6.84 -6.66
CA ASP A 107 -20.51 6.84 -5.21
C ASP A 107 -20.52 8.28 -4.65
N PRO A 108 -21.51 8.65 -3.82
CA PRO A 108 -21.59 10.00 -3.22
C PRO A 108 -20.40 10.35 -2.32
N ASP A 109 -19.70 9.36 -1.76
CA ASP A 109 -18.56 9.57 -0.87
C ASP A 109 -17.22 9.61 -1.64
N TYR A 110 -17.19 9.30 -2.95
CA TYR A 110 -15.98 9.36 -3.79
C TYR A 110 -15.28 10.73 -3.72
N PRO A 111 -15.96 11.88 -3.95
CA PRO A 111 -15.28 13.17 -4.02
C PRO A 111 -14.57 13.53 -2.71
N LYS A 112 -15.19 13.22 -1.57
CA LYS A 112 -14.64 13.50 -0.24
C LYS A 112 -13.39 12.68 0.04
N ASN A 113 -13.44 11.37 -0.21
CA ASN A 113 -12.32 10.48 0.06
C ASN A 113 -11.17 10.72 -0.93
N TYR A 114 -11.47 10.98 -2.19
CA TYR A 114 -10.47 11.31 -3.20
C TYR A 114 -9.72 12.60 -2.81
N GLN A 115 -10.45 13.65 -2.42
CA GLN A 115 -9.84 14.91 -2.00
C GLN A 115 -8.89 14.73 -0.83
N VAL A 116 -9.26 13.95 0.19
CA VAL A 116 -8.39 13.70 1.36
C VAL A 116 -7.10 12.99 0.94
N LEU A 117 -7.19 12.00 0.05
CA LEU A 117 -6.02 11.28 -0.47
C LEU A 117 -5.13 12.20 -1.31
N ASP A 118 -5.70 12.95 -2.23
CA ASP A 118 -5.01 13.88 -3.14
C ASP A 118 -4.33 15.04 -2.40
N GLU A 119 -4.97 15.63 -1.40
CA GLU A 119 -4.37 16.68 -0.57
C GLU A 119 -3.17 16.17 0.22
N TRP A 120 -3.24 14.95 0.76
CA TRP A 120 -2.11 14.33 1.44
C TRP A 120 -0.97 14.02 0.48
N LEU A 121 -1.25 13.47 -0.70
CA LEU A 121 -0.23 13.21 -1.74
C LEU A 121 0.49 14.51 -2.13
N LYS A 122 -0.24 15.60 -2.36
CA LYS A 122 0.36 16.93 -2.66
C LYS A 122 1.27 17.46 -1.55
N GLN A 123 0.98 17.14 -0.29
CA GLN A 123 1.83 17.55 0.83
C GLN A 123 3.16 16.80 0.85
N ILE A 124 3.13 15.49 0.57
CA ILE A 124 4.33 14.65 0.61
C ILE A 124 5.10 14.66 -0.73
N CYS A 125 4.44 15.06 -1.82
CA CYS A 125 4.96 15.11 -3.18
C CYS A 125 4.67 16.46 -3.87
N PRO A 126 5.26 17.56 -3.39
CA PRO A 126 4.89 18.93 -3.81
C PRO A 126 5.40 19.34 -5.19
N THR A 127 6.30 18.57 -5.81
CA THR A 127 6.93 18.89 -7.11
C THR A 127 6.41 18.04 -8.26
N GLN A 128 5.40 17.20 -8.01
CA GLN A 128 4.77 16.35 -9.02
C GLN A 128 3.80 17.15 -9.89
#